data_AF-A0AA39DLW4-F1
#
_entry.id   AF-A0AA39DLW4-F1
#
_cell.length_a   1.000
_cell.length_b   1.000
_cell.length_c   1.000
_cell.angle_alpha   90.00
_cell.angle_beta   90.00
_cell.angle_gamma   90.00
#
_symmetry.space_group_name_H-M   'P 1'
#
loop_
_entity.id
_entity.type
_entity.pdbx_description
1 polymer ?
#
loop_
_entity_poly.entity_id
_entity_poly.type
_entity_poly.pdbx_seq_one_letter_code
_entity_poly.pdbx_strand_id
1 'polypeptide(L)'
;MNSQFSQHSISQIHFIIKKKMMASTAVSFSSHRPTPAYTMNYPKPNPTNPISLPNSQANRAASDSDPPKFKGSPQLNRWSRARAIRSGRKLERQGQRSQVVEMNPRVQPKESVSSPPTPAAGAPGNEDGEVTTGKSIYMVSDGTGWTVEHAVNAALGQFEHCLVDRGCPVNTHLFSGIDDVERLMEIVKQAAKEGAMLVYTLADPSMAESARQACKLWGIPSTDVLGPITEAVASHLGVSPSGLPRGAPGRKFPLSEEYFKRIEAIEFTIKQDDGALPQNLHKAEIVLAGVSRTGKTPLSIYLSQKGYKVANVPIVIGVELPDTLFEVEPEKVFGLTINPVVLHTIRKARAKSLGFCEEIRSNYSEMDHVRAELEFAGKIFAQNPAWPVIEVTGKAIEETAAVVLRLYHDRKHKCSMPRISKRY
;
A
#
# COMPACT_ATOMS: atom_id res chain seq x y z
N MET A 1 -7.69 9.65 -16.78
CA MET A 1 -7.54 8.18 -16.78
C MET A 1 -6.87 7.61 -15.51
N ASN A 2 -6.50 8.43 -14.53
CA ASN A 2 -5.53 8.05 -13.47
C ASN A 2 -6.09 7.11 -12.37
N SER A 3 -7.39 6.80 -12.34
CA SER A 3 -7.96 5.94 -11.27
C SER A 3 -7.82 4.43 -11.51
N GLN A 4 -7.46 3.97 -12.72
CA GLN A 4 -7.33 2.54 -13.02
C GLN A 4 -5.95 1.97 -12.66
N PHE A 5 -4.87 2.72 -12.88
CA PHE A 5 -3.51 2.28 -12.54
C PHE A 5 -3.34 2.01 -11.03
N SER A 6 -3.87 2.89 -10.16
CA SER A 6 -3.78 2.74 -8.71
C SER A 6 -4.44 1.44 -8.19
N GLN A 7 -5.60 1.06 -8.72
CA GLN A 7 -6.29 -0.17 -8.29
C GLN A 7 -5.61 -1.45 -8.78
N HIS A 8 -4.90 -1.40 -9.92
CA HIS A 8 -4.19 -2.55 -10.47
C HIS A 8 -2.97 -2.92 -9.61
N SER A 9 -2.17 -1.93 -9.21
CA SER A 9 -1.01 -2.13 -8.31
C SER A 9 -1.43 -2.65 -6.93
N ILE A 10 -2.51 -2.10 -6.34
CA ILE A 10 -3.03 -2.56 -5.04
C ILE A 10 -3.52 -4.02 -5.13
N SER A 11 -4.17 -4.40 -6.24
CA SER A 11 -4.66 -5.76 -6.44
C SER A 11 -3.52 -6.78 -6.61
N GLN A 12 -2.45 -6.42 -7.34
CA GLN A 12 -1.28 -7.30 -7.47
C GLN A 12 -0.53 -7.50 -6.15
N ILE A 13 -0.37 -6.45 -5.33
CA ILE A 13 0.26 -6.56 -4.00
C ILE A 13 -0.53 -7.55 -3.12
N HIS A 14 -1.86 -7.47 -3.13
CA HIS A 14 -2.72 -8.37 -2.35
C HIS A 14 -2.65 -9.84 -2.84
N PHE A 15 -2.47 -10.05 -4.15
CA PHE A 15 -2.27 -11.38 -4.74
C PHE A 15 -0.90 -11.97 -4.38
N ILE A 16 0.18 -11.19 -4.45
CA ILE A 16 1.54 -11.60 -4.12
C ILE A 16 1.66 -11.98 -2.64
N ILE A 17 1.06 -11.20 -1.73
CA ILE A 17 1.06 -11.50 -0.28
C ILE A 17 0.33 -12.82 0.01
N LYS A 18 -0.85 -13.05 -0.59
CA LYS A 18 -1.57 -14.33 -0.47
C LYS A 18 -0.75 -15.52 -0.98
N LYS A 19 -0.11 -15.38 -2.15
CA LYS A 19 0.67 -16.46 -2.78
C LYS A 19 1.92 -16.80 -1.95
N LYS A 20 2.53 -15.82 -1.27
CA LYS A 20 3.70 -16.01 -0.41
C LYS A 20 3.33 -16.60 0.97
N MET A 21 2.17 -16.28 1.53
CA MET A 21 1.67 -16.93 2.75
C MET A 21 1.33 -18.41 2.56
N MET A 22 0.75 -18.81 1.41
CA MET A 22 0.44 -20.21 1.15
C MET A 22 1.66 -21.10 0.87
N ALA A 23 2.82 -20.51 0.50
CA ALA A 23 4.05 -21.25 0.26
C ALA A 23 4.84 -21.61 1.54
N SER A 24 4.45 -21.09 2.71
CA SER A 24 5.25 -21.17 3.94
C SER A 24 4.82 -22.26 4.94
N THR A 25 3.91 -23.16 4.54
CA THR A 25 3.28 -24.15 5.45
C THR A 25 3.51 -25.61 5.03
N ALA A 26 4.58 -25.90 4.27
CA ALA A 26 4.84 -27.24 3.76
C ALA A 26 6.35 -27.58 3.63
N VAL A 27 7.02 -27.81 4.78
CA VAL A 27 8.16 -28.75 4.85
C VAL A 27 8.08 -29.51 6.16
N SER A 28 7.88 -30.84 6.08
CA SER A 28 7.94 -31.77 7.21
C SER A 28 9.32 -32.44 7.30
N PHE A 29 9.64 -32.93 8.49
CA PHE A 29 10.85 -33.68 8.86
C PHE A 29 11.35 -34.71 7.81
N SER A 30 12.68 -34.79 7.65
CA SER A 30 13.38 -36.03 7.35
C SER A 30 14.75 -36.07 8.03
N SER A 31 15.21 -37.28 8.35
CA SER A 31 16.30 -37.64 9.25
C SER A 31 17.71 -37.59 8.65
N HIS A 32 18.74 -37.32 9.45
CA HIS A 32 20.09 -37.91 9.31
C HIS A 32 20.74 -38.16 10.70
N ARG A 33 21.63 -39.16 10.78
CA ARG A 33 22.23 -39.69 12.04
C ARG A 33 23.59 -39.05 12.39
N PRO A 34 24.06 -39.16 13.66
CA PRO A 34 25.28 -38.54 14.17
C PRO A 34 26.48 -39.50 14.36
N THR A 35 27.70 -38.95 14.39
CA THR A 35 28.96 -39.55 14.93
C THR A 35 29.91 -38.40 15.38
N PRO A 36 30.98 -38.64 16.16
CA PRO A 36 30.90 -38.95 17.58
C PRO A 36 31.76 -38.05 18.50
N ALA A 37 31.72 -38.35 19.80
CA ALA A 37 32.21 -37.56 20.93
C ALA A 37 33.73 -37.26 21.00
N TYR A 38 34.04 -36.20 21.78
CA TYR A 38 35.22 -36.16 22.64
C TYR A 38 34.78 -36.00 24.10
N THR A 39 35.40 -36.78 24.99
CA THR A 39 35.10 -36.85 26.43
C THR A 39 36.21 -36.20 27.27
N MET A 40 35.82 -35.52 28.35
CA MET A 40 36.67 -35.23 29.51
C MET A 40 35.84 -35.42 30.78
N ASN A 41 36.46 -35.98 31.82
CA ASN A 41 35.78 -36.63 32.94
C ASN A 41 35.94 -35.88 34.28
N TYR A 42 34.80 -35.60 34.94
CA TYR A 42 34.58 -35.70 36.41
C TYR A 42 35.41 -34.81 37.39
N PRO A 43 35.01 -34.62 38.68
CA PRO A 43 34.05 -35.41 39.48
C PRO A 43 32.90 -34.69 40.20
N LYS A 44 31.95 -35.49 40.71
CA LYS A 44 30.93 -35.15 41.72
C LYS A 44 31.37 -35.62 43.12
N PRO A 45 30.70 -35.13 44.17
CA PRO A 45 30.15 -36.03 45.20
C PRO A 45 28.61 -35.97 45.30
N ASN A 46 28.03 -37.03 45.88
CA ASN A 46 26.59 -37.26 46.13
C ASN A 46 26.23 -36.92 47.62
N PRO A 47 25.13 -37.43 48.23
CA PRO A 47 23.74 -36.99 48.07
C PRO A 47 23.03 -36.71 49.42
N THR A 48 21.75 -36.29 49.40
CA THR A 48 20.76 -36.63 50.44
C THR A 48 19.32 -36.49 49.92
N ASN A 49 18.40 -37.28 50.50
CA ASN A 49 16.98 -37.50 50.14
C ASN A 49 16.29 -38.04 51.44
N PRO A 50 14.98 -38.37 51.49
CA PRO A 50 13.77 -37.69 51.01
C PRO A 50 12.60 -37.69 52.06
N ILE A 51 11.58 -36.84 51.92
CA ILE A 51 10.25 -36.94 52.60
C ILE A 51 9.21 -36.24 51.72
N SER A 52 7.97 -36.65 51.42
CA SER A 52 7.23 -37.92 51.28
C SER A 52 5.81 -37.53 50.78
N LEU A 53 5.12 -38.35 49.99
CA LEU A 53 3.74 -38.09 49.52
C LEU A 53 2.68 -38.31 50.62
N PRO A 54 1.39 -38.02 50.37
CA PRO A 54 0.53 -39.10 49.87
C PRO A 54 -0.41 -38.75 48.70
N ASN A 55 -0.74 -39.78 47.92
CA ASN A 55 -1.79 -39.78 46.90
C ASN A 55 -3.19 -39.78 47.53
N SER A 56 -4.18 -39.33 46.76
CA SER A 56 -5.50 -39.98 46.71
C SER A 56 -5.95 -40.13 45.25
N GLN A 57 -6.58 -41.27 44.92
CA GLN A 57 -6.95 -41.65 43.56
C GLN A 57 -8.46 -41.48 43.30
N ALA A 58 -8.77 -41.30 42.02
CA ALA A 58 -10.01 -41.72 41.35
C ALA A 58 -11.36 -41.10 41.77
N ASN A 59 -11.95 -40.34 40.84
CA ASN A 59 -13.01 -40.95 40.02
C ASN A 59 -13.16 -40.26 38.65
N ARG A 60 -13.58 -41.02 37.63
CA ARG A 60 -13.92 -40.51 36.29
C ARG A 60 -15.42 -40.21 36.21
N ALA A 61 -15.79 -39.06 35.68
CA ALA A 61 -17.07 -38.84 35.01
C ALA A 61 -16.85 -37.88 33.83
N ALA A 62 -17.40 -38.21 32.67
CA ALA A 62 -17.29 -37.38 31.47
C ALA A 62 -18.50 -36.46 31.32
N SER A 63 -18.27 -35.21 30.94
CA SER A 63 -19.30 -34.31 30.43
C SER A 63 -18.67 -33.25 29.54
N ASP A 64 -18.97 -33.30 28.23
CA ASP A 64 -18.68 -32.18 27.33
C ASP A 64 -19.36 -30.91 27.85
N SER A 65 -18.61 -29.80 27.84
CA SER A 65 -19.19 -28.46 27.96
C SER A 65 -18.44 -27.49 27.06
N ASP A 66 -19.12 -27.05 26.01
CA ASP A 66 -18.66 -25.96 25.14
C ASP A 66 -18.38 -24.69 25.97
N PRO A 67 -17.30 -23.94 25.71
CA PRO A 67 -17.07 -22.67 26.36
C PRO A 67 -18.14 -21.64 25.95
N PRO A 68 -18.53 -20.72 26.85
CA PRO A 68 -19.68 -19.85 26.63
C PRO A 68 -19.45 -18.86 25.49
N LYS A 69 -20.37 -18.86 24.51
CA LYS A 69 -20.39 -17.89 23.41
C LYS A 69 -20.70 -16.49 23.96
N PHE A 70 -19.66 -15.68 24.15
CA PHE A 70 -19.78 -14.25 24.48
C PHE A 70 -20.66 -13.54 23.44
N LYS A 71 -21.85 -13.08 23.86
CA LYS A 71 -22.71 -12.22 23.06
C LYS A 71 -22.11 -10.80 23.04
N GLY A 72 -21.47 -10.43 21.94
CA GLY A 72 -20.92 -9.09 21.74
C GLY A 72 -22.00 -7.99 21.84
N SER A 73 -21.61 -6.82 22.35
CA SER A 73 -22.57 -5.73 22.64
C SER A 73 -23.32 -5.24 21.39
N PRO A 74 -24.54 -4.68 21.53
CA PRO A 74 -25.32 -4.17 20.39
C PRO A 74 -24.58 -3.10 19.57
N GLN A 75 -23.75 -2.28 20.22
CA GLN A 75 -22.92 -1.27 19.56
C GLN A 75 -21.84 -1.90 18.67
N LEU A 76 -21.13 -2.94 19.13
CA LEU A 76 -20.14 -3.66 18.33
C LEU A 76 -20.75 -4.31 17.07
N ASN A 77 -21.99 -4.79 17.17
CA ASN A 77 -22.76 -5.30 16.04
C ASN A 77 -23.22 -4.19 15.06
N ARG A 78 -23.38 -2.95 15.52
CA ARG A 78 -23.66 -1.80 14.65
C ARG A 78 -22.41 -1.41 13.85
N TRP A 79 -21.25 -1.42 14.50
CA TRP A 79 -19.94 -1.16 13.88
C TRP A 79 -19.56 -2.26 12.88
N SER A 80 -19.85 -3.54 13.16
CA SER A 80 -19.62 -4.64 12.21
C SER A 80 -20.51 -4.55 10.97
N ARG A 81 -21.79 -4.17 11.10
CA ARG A 81 -22.69 -3.93 9.96
C ARG A 81 -22.23 -2.73 9.12
N ALA A 82 -21.80 -1.65 9.76
CA ALA A 82 -21.17 -0.52 9.07
C ALA A 82 -19.83 -0.87 8.40
N ARG A 83 -19.13 -1.93 8.85
CA ARG A 83 -17.92 -2.48 8.19
C ARG A 83 -18.24 -3.40 7.00
N ALA A 84 -19.28 -4.22 7.07
CA ALA A 84 -19.71 -5.06 5.93
C ALA A 84 -20.05 -4.21 4.70
N ILE A 85 -20.76 -3.09 4.90
CA ILE A 85 -21.06 -2.10 3.87
C ILE A 85 -19.78 -1.41 3.35
N ARG A 86 -18.74 -1.27 4.18
CA ARG A 86 -17.42 -0.72 3.79
C ARG A 86 -16.51 -1.69 3.04
N SER A 87 -16.66 -3.00 3.20
CA SER A 87 -15.80 -4.02 2.55
C SER A 87 -16.42 -4.64 1.28
N GLY A 88 -17.71 -4.42 1.03
CA GLY A 88 -18.38 -4.96 -0.17
C GLY A 88 -18.68 -6.46 -0.09
N ARG A 89 -18.58 -7.08 1.10
CA ARG A 89 -19.00 -8.47 1.29
C ARG A 89 -20.53 -8.55 1.38
N LYS A 90 -21.09 -9.55 0.69
CA LYS A 90 -22.52 -9.91 0.76
C LYS A 90 -22.84 -10.37 2.20
N LEU A 91 -23.85 -9.79 2.83
CA LEU A 91 -24.40 -10.31 4.08
C LEU A 91 -25.23 -11.57 3.76
N GLU A 92 -24.77 -12.74 4.21
CA GLU A 92 -25.60 -13.94 4.17
C GLU A 92 -26.73 -13.80 5.21
N ARG A 93 -27.96 -13.96 4.74
CA ARG A 93 -29.16 -13.91 5.57
C ARG A 93 -29.43 -15.34 6.05
N GLN A 94 -29.24 -15.57 7.35
CA GLN A 94 -29.33 -16.92 7.91
C GLN A 94 -30.79 -17.40 7.93
N GLY A 95 -31.07 -18.48 7.19
CA GLY A 95 -32.24 -19.34 7.39
C GLY A 95 -33.45 -19.12 6.49
N GLN A 96 -33.57 -19.96 5.45
CA GLN A 96 -34.78 -20.77 5.27
C GLN A 96 -34.46 -22.05 4.49
N ARG A 97 -34.85 -23.20 5.06
CA ARG A 97 -34.70 -24.54 4.46
C ARG A 97 -35.73 -24.70 3.34
N SER A 98 -35.33 -25.24 2.20
CA SER A 98 -36.23 -25.91 1.26
C SER A 98 -35.44 -26.99 0.50
N GLN A 99 -36.08 -28.13 0.27
CA GLN A 99 -35.43 -29.35 -0.21
C GLN A 99 -35.11 -29.26 -1.72
N VAL A 100 -33.99 -29.83 -2.13
CA VAL A 100 -33.71 -30.12 -3.55
C VAL A 100 -34.05 -31.58 -3.77
N VAL A 101 -34.98 -31.84 -4.69
CA VAL A 101 -35.28 -33.18 -5.21
C VAL A 101 -34.43 -33.42 -6.45
N GLU A 102 -33.71 -34.53 -6.50
CA GLU A 102 -33.02 -34.99 -7.71
C GLU A 102 -34.03 -35.40 -8.78
N MET A 103 -33.83 -34.95 -10.03
CA MET A 103 -34.33 -35.64 -11.21
C MET A 103 -33.38 -35.44 -12.39
N ASN A 104 -32.87 -36.55 -12.90
CA ASN A 104 -32.09 -36.68 -14.12
C ASN A 104 -33.04 -37.11 -15.26
N PRO A 105 -32.86 -36.66 -16.51
CA PRO A 105 -32.64 -37.69 -17.53
C PRO A 105 -31.76 -37.29 -18.74
N ARG A 106 -30.79 -38.19 -19.02
CA ARG A 106 -30.62 -38.97 -20.26
C ARG A 106 -30.32 -38.25 -21.61
N VAL A 107 -29.24 -38.72 -22.23
CA VAL A 107 -28.66 -38.34 -23.53
C VAL A 107 -29.30 -39.08 -24.72
N GLN A 108 -29.36 -38.50 -25.93
CA GLN A 108 -28.78 -39.04 -27.20
C GLN A 108 -29.05 -38.14 -28.46
N PRO A 109 -28.34 -38.33 -29.61
CA PRO A 109 -27.77 -37.20 -30.39
C PRO A 109 -28.22 -37.12 -31.88
N LYS A 110 -27.64 -36.16 -32.64
CA LYS A 110 -27.32 -36.21 -34.10
C LYS A 110 -26.49 -34.98 -34.55
N GLU A 111 -25.29 -35.16 -35.14
CA GLU A 111 -24.94 -35.14 -36.59
C GLU A 111 -24.58 -33.74 -37.17
N SER A 112 -23.26 -33.57 -37.46
CA SER A 112 -22.57 -32.96 -38.64
C SER A 112 -23.06 -31.61 -39.26
N VAL A 113 -22.20 -30.70 -39.73
CA VAL A 113 -21.29 -30.74 -40.92
C VAL A 113 -20.32 -29.52 -40.92
N SER A 114 -19.22 -29.55 -41.70
CA SER A 114 -18.28 -28.42 -41.97
C SER A 114 -18.30 -28.00 -43.47
N SER A 115 -17.74 -26.90 -43.99
CA SER A 115 -16.45 -26.20 -43.72
C SER A 115 -16.47 -24.74 -44.24
N PRO A 116 -15.49 -23.87 -43.90
CA PRO A 116 -15.21 -22.60 -44.62
C PRO A 116 -14.41 -22.89 -45.93
N PRO A 117 -13.80 -21.94 -46.70
CA PRO A 117 -13.71 -20.46 -46.58
C PRO A 117 -13.91 -19.66 -47.92
N THR A 118 -13.76 -18.33 -47.91
CA THR A 118 -13.23 -17.55 -49.08
C THR A 118 -12.75 -16.14 -48.67
N PRO A 119 -11.67 -15.59 -49.25
CA PRO A 119 -11.17 -14.23 -48.94
C PRO A 119 -11.60 -13.18 -49.98
N ALA A 120 -11.56 -11.90 -49.60
CA ALA A 120 -11.69 -10.77 -50.53
C ALA A 120 -10.57 -9.75 -50.29
N ALA A 121 -9.95 -9.28 -51.37
CA ALA A 121 -8.86 -8.32 -51.34
C ALA A 121 -9.36 -6.87 -51.38
N GLY A 122 -8.66 -5.99 -50.66
CA GLY A 122 -8.80 -4.53 -50.76
C GLY A 122 -7.46 -3.89 -50.47
N ALA A 123 -6.95 -3.08 -51.40
CA ALA A 123 -5.71 -2.33 -51.22
C ALA A 123 -5.93 -1.17 -50.22
N PRO A 124 -4.87 -0.69 -49.52
CA PRO A 124 -5.03 0.29 -48.46
C PRO A 124 -5.37 1.67 -49.01
N GLY A 125 -6.40 2.30 -48.45
CA GLY A 125 -6.55 3.75 -48.52
C GLY A 125 -5.60 4.40 -47.53
N ASN A 126 -4.78 5.34 -47.98
CA ASN A 126 -3.98 6.18 -47.10
C ASN A 126 -4.90 7.12 -46.31
N GLU A 127 -5.20 6.77 -45.07
CA GLU A 127 -5.52 7.76 -44.04
C GLU A 127 -4.24 7.96 -43.20
N ASP A 128 -3.39 8.87 -43.67
CA ASP A 128 -2.21 9.35 -42.93
C ASP A 128 -2.65 10.19 -41.72
N GLY A 129 -3.31 9.55 -40.76
CA GLY A 129 -3.38 10.06 -39.40
C GLY A 129 -1.98 10.00 -38.82
N GLU A 130 -1.32 11.16 -38.70
CA GLU A 130 0.01 11.30 -38.12
C GLU A 130 -0.01 10.77 -36.67
N VAL A 131 0.36 9.50 -36.50
CA VAL A 131 0.55 8.88 -35.19
C VAL A 131 1.80 9.50 -34.60
N THR A 132 1.62 10.62 -33.89
CA THR A 132 2.69 11.34 -33.19
C THR A 132 3.47 10.36 -32.33
N THR A 133 4.66 9.98 -32.79
CA THR A 133 5.51 8.99 -32.12
C THR A 133 5.97 9.58 -30.79
N GLY A 134 5.44 9.02 -29.70
CA GLY A 134 5.68 9.56 -28.36
C GLY A 134 7.16 9.53 -28.00
N LYS A 135 7.67 10.65 -27.49
CA LYS A 135 9.08 10.78 -27.11
C LYS A 135 9.40 9.83 -25.95
N SER A 136 10.46 9.06 -26.09
CA SER A 136 10.86 8.08 -25.08
C SER A 136 11.85 8.65 -24.05
N ILE A 137 11.64 8.31 -22.79
CA ILE A 137 12.54 8.57 -21.67
C ILE A 137 12.97 7.22 -21.10
N TYR A 138 14.26 6.92 -21.25
CA TYR A 138 14.88 5.73 -20.67
C TYR A 138 15.41 6.07 -19.28
N MET A 139 15.03 5.28 -18.29
CA MET A 139 15.36 5.46 -16.88
C MET A 139 16.24 4.31 -16.41
N VAL A 140 17.50 4.57 -16.07
CA VAL A 140 18.48 3.51 -15.74
C VAL A 140 18.96 3.60 -14.28
N SER A 141 19.04 2.45 -13.61
CA SER A 141 19.63 2.36 -12.27
C SER A 141 20.34 1.03 -12.02
N ASP A 142 21.47 1.13 -11.33
CA ASP A 142 22.21 0.03 -10.67
C ASP A 142 21.47 -0.59 -9.45
N GLY A 143 20.31 -0.04 -9.11
CA GLY A 143 19.43 -0.50 -8.06
C GLY A 143 18.01 -0.73 -8.58
N THR A 144 17.02 -0.21 -7.87
CA THR A 144 15.59 -0.48 -8.14
C THR A 144 14.94 0.48 -9.12
N GLY A 145 15.62 1.53 -9.58
CA GLY A 145 15.04 2.51 -10.50
C GLY A 145 14.03 3.50 -9.89
N TRP A 146 13.39 3.18 -8.75
CA TRP A 146 12.35 4.04 -8.15
C TRP A 146 12.77 5.50 -7.93
N THR A 147 14.04 5.80 -7.67
CA THR A 147 14.50 7.19 -7.44
C THR A 147 14.51 8.00 -8.74
N VAL A 148 15.00 7.44 -9.85
CA VAL A 148 14.93 8.12 -11.15
C VAL A 148 13.48 8.24 -11.64
N GLU A 149 12.66 7.22 -11.44
CA GLU A 149 11.24 7.26 -11.79
C GLU A 149 10.48 8.37 -11.04
N HIS A 150 10.69 8.53 -9.74
CA HIS A 150 10.07 9.63 -8.97
C HIS A 150 10.53 11.00 -9.45
N ALA A 151 11.82 11.16 -9.79
CA ALA A 151 12.35 12.42 -10.31
C ALA A 151 11.77 12.77 -11.69
N VAL A 152 11.69 11.79 -12.60
CA VAL A 152 11.09 11.95 -13.93
C VAL A 152 9.59 12.26 -13.82
N ASN A 153 8.83 11.54 -12.98
CA ASN A 153 7.41 11.82 -12.76
C ASN A 153 7.18 13.23 -12.19
N ALA A 154 8.02 13.68 -11.25
CA ALA A 154 7.95 15.05 -10.72
C ALA A 154 8.26 16.11 -11.78
N ALA A 155 9.24 15.86 -12.66
CA ALA A 155 9.56 16.74 -13.78
C ALA A 155 8.44 16.79 -14.84
N LEU A 156 7.82 15.64 -15.17
CA LEU A 156 6.70 15.56 -16.11
C LEU A 156 5.47 16.35 -15.63
N GLY A 157 5.30 16.54 -14.32
CA GLY A 157 4.28 17.42 -13.75
C GLY A 157 4.36 18.88 -14.23
N GLN A 158 5.55 19.36 -14.67
CA GLN A 158 5.68 20.70 -15.25
C GLN A 158 5.08 20.82 -16.65
N PHE A 159 4.77 19.69 -17.30
CA PHE A 159 4.27 19.62 -18.68
C PHE A 159 2.83 19.12 -18.77
N GLU A 160 2.07 19.09 -17.66
CA GLU A 160 0.68 18.58 -17.62
C GLU A 160 -0.21 19.18 -18.71
N HIS A 161 -0.10 20.50 -18.95
CA HIS A 161 -0.86 21.20 -19.99
C HIS A 161 -0.69 20.58 -21.39
N CYS A 162 0.53 20.15 -21.74
CA CYS A 162 0.85 19.56 -23.04
C CYS A 162 0.60 18.04 -23.07
N LEU A 163 0.69 17.37 -21.92
CA LEU A 163 0.42 15.93 -21.77
C LEU A 163 -1.08 15.61 -21.83
N VAL A 164 -1.95 16.45 -21.24
CA VAL A 164 -3.41 16.25 -21.22
C VAL A 164 -4.00 16.28 -22.62
N ASP A 165 -3.61 17.28 -23.42
CA ASP A 165 -4.08 17.46 -24.80
C ASP A 165 -3.36 16.52 -25.80
N ARG A 166 -2.46 15.66 -25.31
CA ARG A 166 -1.58 14.77 -26.10
C ARG A 166 -0.71 15.50 -27.13
N GLY A 167 -0.45 16.80 -26.95
CA GLY A 167 0.45 17.58 -27.81
C GLY A 167 1.92 17.13 -27.71
N CYS A 168 2.30 16.48 -26.62
CA CYS A 168 3.61 15.86 -26.44
C CYS A 168 3.48 14.50 -25.72
N PRO A 169 3.11 13.40 -26.43
CA PRO A 169 3.04 12.10 -25.80
C PRO A 169 4.45 11.64 -25.36
N VAL A 170 4.55 11.12 -24.13
CA VAL A 170 5.81 10.65 -23.54
C VAL A 170 5.66 9.19 -23.11
N ASN A 171 6.67 8.37 -23.45
CA ASN A 171 6.80 6.98 -23.03
C ASN A 171 7.98 6.85 -22.05
N THR A 172 7.81 6.14 -20.94
CA THR A 172 8.85 5.96 -19.92
C THR A 172 9.25 4.49 -19.78
N HIS A 173 10.54 4.18 -19.89
CA HIS A 173 11.07 2.81 -19.87
C HIS A 173 12.06 2.64 -18.71
N LEU A 174 11.78 1.75 -17.76
CA LEU A 174 12.61 1.56 -16.56
C LEU A 174 13.52 0.33 -16.68
N PHE A 175 14.83 0.54 -16.53
CA PHE A 175 15.87 -0.50 -16.50
C PHE A 175 16.51 -0.51 -15.11
N SER A 176 16.23 -1.58 -14.36
CA SER A 176 16.71 -1.78 -12.98
C SER A 176 17.77 -2.87 -12.91
N GLY A 177 18.68 -2.77 -11.94
CA GLY A 177 19.79 -3.71 -11.76
C GLY A 177 20.74 -3.70 -12.95
N ILE A 178 21.16 -2.50 -13.38
CA ILE A 178 22.18 -2.30 -14.41
C ILE A 178 23.50 -1.97 -13.71
N ASP A 179 24.22 -3.01 -13.32
CA ASP A 179 25.51 -2.96 -12.61
C ASP A 179 26.70 -3.37 -13.49
N ASP A 180 26.47 -3.62 -14.78
CA ASP A 180 27.50 -3.97 -15.77
C ASP A 180 27.54 -2.99 -16.97
N VAL A 181 28.75 -2.76 -17.50
CA VAL A 181 28.99 -1.80 -18.59
C VAL A 181 28.40 -2.27 -19.92
N GLU A 182 28.42 -3.58 -20.19
CA GLU A 182 28.01 -4.13 -21.50
C GLU A 182 26.52 -3.88 -21.75
N ARG A 183 25.68 -4.22 -20.77
CA ARG A 183 24.24 -3.99 -20.78
C ARG A 183 23.88 -2.50 -20.75
N LEU A 184 24.66 -1.68 -20.05
CA LEU A 184 24.53 -0.22 -20.12
C LEU A 184 24.75 0.28 -21.57
N MET A 185 25.74 -0.24 -22.28
CA MET A 185 25.97 0.10 -23.69
C MET A 185 24.85 -0.41 -24.61
N GLU A 186 24.29 -1.59 -24.36
CA GLU A 186 23.10 -2.08 -25.09
C GLU A 186 21.91 -1.14 -24.92
N ILE A 187 21.63 -0.69 -23.69
CA ILE A 187 20.54 0.24 -23.38
C ILE A 187 20.76 1.60 -24.05
N VAL A 188 21.98 2.16 -23.99
CA VAL A 188 22.34 3.42 -24.68
C VAL A 188 22.16 3.27 -26.20
N LYS A 189 22.62 2.16 -26.78
CA LYS A 189 22.49 1.89 -28.21
C LYS A 189 21.03 1.72 -28.64
N GLN A 190 20.17 1.17 -27.78
CA GLN A 190 18.73 1.08 -28.05
C GLN A 190 18.03 2.44 -27.92
N ALA A 191 18.35 3.21 -26.88
CA ALA A 191 17.87 4.59 -26.70
C ALA A 191 18.20 5.46 -27.93
N ALA A 192 19.40 5.32 -28.49
CA ALA A 192 19.81 6.03 -29.70
C ALA A 192 18.97 5.67 -30.95
N LYS A 193 18.60 4.39 -31.14
CA LYS A 193 17.70 3.98 -32.24
C LYS A 193 16.29 4.53 -32.09
N GLU A 194 15.82 4.67 -30.85
CA GLU A 194 14.46 5.15 -30.53
C GLU A 194 14.37 6.68 -30.34
N GLY A 195 15.49 7.40 -30.48
CA GLY A 195 15.54 8.84 -30.21
C GLY A 195 15.23 9.21 -28.75
N ALA A 196 15.47 8.28 -27.83
CA ALA A 196 15.15 8.42 -26.42
C ALA A 196 16.23 9.20 -25.64
N MET A 197 15.81 9.98 -24.64
CA MET A 197 16.76 10.55 -23.67
C MET A 197 17.06 9.56 -22.53
N LEU A 198 18.27 9.63 -21.96
CA LEU A 198 18.71 8.75 -20.87
C LEU A 198 18.79 9.50 -19.53
N VAL A 199 17.87 9.21 -18.62
CA VAL A 199 17.92 9.69 -17.23
C VAL A 199 18.42 8.55 -16.35
N TYR A 200 19.42 8.77 -15.50
CA TYR A 200 20.04 7.68 -14.76
C TYR A 200 20.44 8.02 -13.32
N THR A 201 20.63 6.97 -12.53
CA THR A 201 21.24 6.99 -11.19
C THR A 201 22.18 5.81 -11.08
N LEU A 202 23.49 6.07 -11.13
CA LEU A 202 24.56 5.08 -11.06
C LEU A 202 25.52 5.50 -9.93
N ALA A 203 25.73 4.63 -8.94
CA ALA A 203 26.54 4.93 -7.76
C ALA A 203 28.05 4.72 -7.99
N ASP A 204 28.42 3.88 -8.97
CA ASP A 204 29.79 3.73 -9.42
C ASP A 204 30.16 4.89 -10.39
N PRO A 205 31.18 5.71 -10.06
CA PRO A 205 31.60 6.82 -10.92
C PRO A 205 32.06 6.39 -12.32
N SER A 206 32.65 5.20 -12.45
CA SER A 206 33.11 4.67 -13.74
C SER A 206 31.94 4.31 -14.67
N MET A 207 30.86 3.76 -14.10
CA MET A 207 29.60 3.50 -14.80
C MET A 207 28.90 4.81 -15.18
N ALA A 208 28.86 5.79 -14.29
CA ALA A 208 28.26 7.10 -14.55
C ALA A 208 29.00 7.88 -15.65
N GLU A 209 30.33 7.83 -15.69
CA GLU A 209 31.13 8.42 -16.76
C GLU A 209 31.02 7.63 -18.07
N SER A 210 30.98 6.30 -18.02
CA SER A 210 30.73 5.45 -19.20
C SER A 210 29.38 5.76 -19.84
N ALA A 211 28.32 5.92 -19.04
CA ALA A 211 27.00 6.36 -19.51
C ALA A 211 27.09 7.73 -20.21
N ARG A 212 27.73 8.71 -19.57
CA ARG A 212 27.91 10.07 -20.11
C ARG A 212 28.64 10.08 -21.44
N GLN A 213 29.78 9.37 -21.54
CA GLN A 213 30.59 9.28 -22.76
C GLN A 213 29.85 8.57 -23.88
N ALA A 214 29.19 7.45 -23.59
CA ALA A 214 28.40 6.73 -24.57
C ALA A 214 27.22 7.57 -25.08
N CYS A 215 26.48 8.25 -24.20
CA CYS A 215 25.40 9.14 -24.62
C CYS A 215 25.89 10.25 -25.55
N LYS A 216 27.05 10.87 -25.22
CA LYS A 216 27.69 11.89 -26.06
C LYS A 216 28.13 11.34 -27.42
N LEU A 217 28.66 10.11 -27.48
CA LEU A 217 29.06 9.44 -28.73
C LEU A 217 27.85 9.11 -29.62
N TRP A 218 26.76 8.64 -29.04
CA TRP A 218 25.52 8.30 -29.75
C TRP A 218 24.59 9.49 -30.00
N GLY A 219 24.94 10.69 -29.51
CA GLY A 219 24.17 11.92 -29.71
C GLY A 219 22.85 11.99 -28.91
N ILE A 220 22.66 11.15 -27.89
CA ILE A 220 21.43 11.16 -27.07
C ILE A 220 21.56 12.12 -25.87
N PRO A 221 20.51 12.90 -25.54
CA PRO A 221 20.49 13.70 -24.31
C PRO A 221 20.52 12.78 -23.08
N SER A 222 21.33 13.12 -22.08
CA SER A 222 21.38 12.36 -20.83
C SER A 222 21.54 13.21 -19.58
N THR A 223 21.16 12.65 -18.42
CA THR A 223 21.18 13.35 -17.13
C THR A 223 21.36 12.36 -15.97
N ASP A 224 22.39 12.59 -15.16
CA ASP A 224 22.54 11.97 -13.84
C ASP A 224 21.70 12.75 -12.82
N VAL A 225 20.75 12.07 -12.18
CA VAL A 225 19.83 12.68 -11.20
C VAL A 225 20.46 12.80 -9.81
N LEU A 226 21.38 11.89 -9.44
CA LEU A 226 21.90 11.81 -8.08
C LEU A 226 23.36 12.25 -7.94
N GLY A 227 24.16 12.24 -9.01
CA GLY A 227 25.55 12.72 -8.98
C GLY A 227 25.72 14.08 -8.29
N PRO A 228 25.07 15.15 -8.78
CA PRO A 228 25.18 16.49 -8.18
C PRO A 228 24.74 16.56 -6.71
N ILE A 229 23.70 15.81 -6.34
CA ILE A 229 23.20 15.75 -4.95
C ILE A 229 24.20 15.01 -4.06
N THR A 230 24.79 13.94 -4.56
CA THR A 230 25.77 13.10 -3.86
C THR A 230 27.07 13.85 -3.63
N GLU A 231 27.54 14.61 -4.62
CA GLU A 231 28.70 15.51 -4.51
C GLU A 231 28.47 16.63 -3.48
N ALA A 232 27.29 17.29 -3.52
CA ALA A 232 26.94 18.32 -2.56
C ALA A 232 26.89 17.79 -1.11
N VAL A 233 26.32 16.60 -0.91
CA VAL A 233 26.28 15.93 0.40
C VAL A 233 27.69 15.51 0.85
N ALA A 234 28.51 14.97 -0.04
CA ALA A 234 29.89 14.59 0.26
C ALA A 234 30.75 15.80 0.68
N SER A 235 30.61 16.92 -0.04
CA SER A 235 31.25 18.19 0.30
C SER A 235 30.79 18.72 1.67
N HIS A 236 29.49 18.68 1.96
CA HIS A 236 28.94 19.14 3.24
C HIS A 236 29.35 18.25 4.44
N LEU A 237 29.48 16.93 4.23
CA LEU A 237 29.90 15.99 5.27
C LEU A 237 31.42 15.87 5.42
N GLY A 238 32.21 16.32 4.44
CA GLY A 238 33.66 16.13 4.39
C GLY A 238 34.08 14.67 4.15
N VAL A 239 33.22 13.85 3.52
CA VAL A 239 33.45 12.41 3.33
C VAL A 239 33.10 12.01 1.89
N SER A 240 34.01 11.30 1.21
CA SER A 240 33.81 10.81 -0.15
C SER A 240 32.65 9.80 -0.24
N PRO A 241 31.86 9.80 -1.33
CA PRO A 241 30.84 8.79 -1.57
C PRO A 241 31.43 7.38 -1.62
N SER A 242 30.64 6.36 -1.23
CA SER A 242 31.14 4.98 -1.21
C SER A 242 31.37 4.36 -2.60
N GLY A 243 30.94 5.00 -3.69
CA GLY A 243 31.10 4.50 -5.06
C GLY A 243 30.41 3.17 -5.37
N LEU A 244 29.45 2.74 -4.55
CA LEU A 244 28.91 1.37 -4.56
C LEU A 244 27.38 1.36 -4.59
N PRO A 245 26.74 0.52 -5.43
CA PRO A 245 25.30 0.33 -5.42
C PRO A 245 24.77 -0.25 -4.11
N ARG A 246 23.45 -0.19 -3.91
CA ARG A 246 22.78 -0.79 -2.75
C ARG A 246 22.83 -2.32 -2.74
N GLY A 247 22.89 -2.95 -3.92
CA GLY A 247 22.96 -4.40 -4.10
C GLY A 247 24.38 -4.98 -4.16
N ALA A 248 25.43 -4.16 -4.00
CA ALA A 248 26.82 -4.57 -4.19
C ALA A 248 27.20 -5.80 -3.33
N PRO A 249 27.93 -6.80 -3.89
CA PRO A 249 28.46 -7.92 -3.13
C PRO A 249 29.22 -7.48 -1.87
N GLY A 250 29.05 -8.23 -0.77
CA GLY A 250 29.64 -7.91 0.53
C GLY A 250 28.88 -6.84 1.34
N ARG A 251 27.98 -6.06 0.73
CA ARG A 251 27.22 -5.01 1.42
C ARG A 251 26.02 -5.56 2.19
N LYS A 252 26.26 -6.10 3.39
CA LYS A 252 25.20 -6.39 4.36
C LYS A 252 24.71 -5.08 5.00
N PHE A 253 23.70 -4.43 4.42
CA PHE A 253 22.89 -3.50 5.19
C PHE A 253 22.02 -4.29 6.19
N PRO A 254 22.26 -4.21 7.50
CA PRO A 254 21.24 -4.66 8.45
C PRO A 254 19.98 -3.84 8.21
N LEU A 255 18.82 -4.49 8.22
CA LEU A 255 17.53 -3.78 8.17
C LEU A 255 17.48 -2.82 9.37
N SER A 256 17.32 -1.52 9.10
CA SER A 256 17.40 -0.52 10.15
C SER A 256 16.24 -0.62 11.14
N GLU A 257 16.43 -0.09 12.34
CA GLU A 257 15.33 0.06 13.31
C GLU A 257 14.12 0.79 12.69
N GLU A 258 14.38 1.80 11.85
CA GLU A 258 13.35 2.51 11.08
C GLU A 258 12.61 1.60 10.07
N TYR A 259 13.25 0.59 9.50
CA TYR A 259 12.57 -0.41 8.68
C TYR A 259 11.59 -1.22 9.54
N PHE A 260 12.04 -1.72 10.70
CA PHE A 260 11.16 -2.46 11.61
C PHE A 260 10.03 -1.61 12.18
N LYS A 261 10.29 -0.34 12.53
CA LYS A 261 9.24 0.62 12.92
C LYS A 261 8.19 0.80 11.81
N ARG A 262 8.60 0.86 10.54
CA ARG A 262 7.68 0.94 9.40
C ARG A 262 6.82 -0.32 9.26
N ILE A 263 7.38 -1.51 9.43
CA ILE A 263 6.59 -2.76 9.42
C ILE A 263 5.57 -2.76 10.57
N GLU A 264 5.98 -2.39 11.80
CA GLU A 264 5.08 -2.33 12.95
C GLU A 264 3.94 -1.30 12.75
N ALA A 265 4.26 -0.13 12.17
CA ALA A 265 3.28 0.90 11.84
C ALA A 265 2.26 0.43 10.79
N ILE A 266 2.71 -0.28 9.74
CA ILE A 266 1.84 -0.85 8.71
C ILE A 266 0.93 -1.93 9.33
N GLU A 267 1.48 -2.85 10.11
CA GLU A 267 0.70 -3.89 10.78
C GLU A 267 -0.36 -3.31 11.72
N PHE A 268 0.00 -2.34 12.56
CA PHE A 268 -0.94 -1.65 13.45
C PHE A 268 -2.10 -1.03 12.66
N THR A 269 -1.76 -0.33 11.57
CA THR A 269 -2.74 0.42 10.78
C THR A 269 -3.72 -0.50 10.05
N ILE A 270 -3.24 -1.60 9.47
CA ILE A 270 -4.09 -2.62 8.82
C ILE A 270 -5.03 -3.26 9.86
N LYS A 271 -4.50 -3.69 11.00
CA LYS A 271 -5.29 -4.30 12.10
C LYS A 271 -6.38 -3.34 12.60
N GLN A 272 -6.14 -2.03 12.59
CA GLN A 272 -7.10 -1.03 13.05
C GLN A 272 -8.16 -0.65 12.00
N ASP A 273 -7.84 -0.66 10.70
CA ASP A 273 -8.82 -0.36 9.63
C ASP A 273 -9.88 -1.49 9.50
N ASP A 274 -9.44 -2.76 9.58
CA ASP A 274 -10.32 -3.93 9.48
C ASP A 274 -11.17 -4.18 10.75
N GLY A 275 -10.63 -3.84 11.93
CA GLY A 275 -11.16 -4.28 13.23
C GLY A 275 -11.66 -3.19 14.19
N ALA A 276 -11.16 -1.96 14.07
CA ALA A 276 -11.42 -0.80 14.94
C ALA A 276 -11.74 -1.17 16.41
N LEU A 277 -10.70 -1.53 17.17
CA LEU A 277 -10.77 -1.63 18.64
C LEU A 277 -10.61 -0.23 19.22
N PRO A 278 -11.60 0.32 19.97
CA PRO A 278 -11.47 1.64 20.61
C PRO A 278 -10.26 1.72 21.55
N GLN A 279 -9.92 0.58 22.17
CA GLN A 279 -8.76 0.40 23.04
C GLN A 279 -7.41 0.62 22.34
N ASN A 280 -7.31 0.62 21.00
CA ASN A 280 -6.05 0.86 20.30
C ASN A 280 -5.80 2.33 19.95
N LEU A 281 -6.76 3.25 20.19
CA LEU A 281 -6.59 4.67 19.84
C LEU A 281 -5.41 5.30 20.61
N HIS A 282 -5.18 4.95 21.88
CA HIS A 282 -4.03 5.46 22.66
C HIS A 282 -2.65 5.02 22.12
N LYS A 283 -2.60 3.97 21.28
CA LYS A 283 -1.36 3.46 20.65
C LYS A 283 -1.07 4.10 19.30
N ALA A 284 -2.03 4.86 18.75
CA ALA A 284 -1.86 5.56 17.49
C ALA A 284 -0.99 6.81 17.69
N GLU A 285 -0.08 7.04 16.76
CA GLU A 285 0.63 8.33 16.62
C GLU A 285 -0.26 9.36 15.92
N ILE A 286 -1.15 8.91 15.02
CA ILE A 286 -2.06 9.74 14.22
C ILE A 286 -3.46 9.11 14.21
N VAL A 287 -4.50 9.89 14.46
CA VAL A 287 -5.91 9.46 14.40
C VAL A 287 -6.62 10.27 13.30
N LEU A 288 -7.18 9.59 12.29
CA LEU A 288 -7.90 10.22 11.18
C LEU A 288 -9.41 10.09 11.38
N ALA A 289 -10.09 11.20 11.70
CA ALA A 289 -11.53 11.28 11.88
C ALA A 289 -12.24 11.85 10.63
N GLY A 290 -13.40 11.32 10.23
CA GLY A 290 -14.20 11.96 9.16
C GLY A 290 -15.23 11.05 8.49
N VAL A 291 -16.02 11.59 7.58
CA VAL A 291 -17.13 10.86 6.91
C VAL A 291 -16.67 9.76 5.95
N SER A 292 -17.56 8.86 5.55
CA SER A 292 -17.25 7.82 4.56
C SER A 292 -16.78 8.44 3.23
N ARG A 293 -15.70 7.90 2.64
CA ARG A 293 -14.97 8.37 1.42
C ARG A 293 -13.95 9.52 1.55
N THR A 294 -13.66 10.09 2.72
CA THR A 294 -12.62 11.15 2.87
C THR A 294 -11.16 10.67 2.73
N GLY A 295 -10.86 9.64 1.94
CA GLY A 295 -9.48 9.17 1.71
C GLY A 295 -8.79 8.48 2.89
N LYS A 296 -9.43 8.32 4.06
CA LYS A 296 -8.85 7.73 5.30
C LYS A 296 -7.98 6.49 5.07
N THR A 297 -8.54 5.39 4.53
CA THR A 297 -7.80 4.12 4.39
C THR A 297 -6.56 4.24 3.49
N PRO A 298 -6.61 4.82 2.27
CA PRO A 298 -5.40 5.15 1.51
C PRO A 298 -4.40 6.02 2.28
N LEU A 299 -4.87 7.08 2.95
CA LEU A 299 -4.03 8.02 3.69
C LEU A 299 -3.34 7.37 4.90
N SER A 300 -4.04 6.54 5.67
CA SER A 300 -3.46 5.81 6.79
C SER A 300 -2.41 4.80 6.32
N ILE A 301 -2.65 4.11 5.21
CA ILE A 301 -1.67 3.19 4.63
C ILE A 301 -0.42 3.96 4.16
N TYR A 302 -0.59 5.09 3.48
CA TYR A 302 0.53 5.93 3.06
C TYR A 302 1.36 6.46 4.26
N LEU A 303 0.68 6.98 5.29
CA LEU A 303 1.33 7.45 6.52
C LEU A 303 2.04 6.31 7.27
N SER A 304 1.49 5.11 7.31
CA SER A 304 2.15 3.97 7.95
C SER A 304 3.38 3.46 7.18
N GLN A 305 3.41 3.58 5.85
CA GLN A 305 4.64 3.39 5.07
C GLN A 305 5.74 4.42 5.40
N LYS A 306 5.38 5.61 5.90
CA LYS A 306 6.32 6.60 6.46
C LYS A 306 6.68 6.33 7.94
N GLY A 307 6.12 5.28 8.56
CA GLY A 307 6.49 4.83 9.91
C GLY A 307 5.60 5.32 11.05
N TYR A 308 4.38 5.76 10.76
CA TYR A 308 3.42 6.25 11.76
C TYR A 308 2.29 5.25 12.01
N LYS A 309 2.03 4.92 13.28
CA LYS A 309 0.86 4.11 13.69
C LYS A 309 -0.41 4.93 13.51
N VAL A 310 -1.24 4.60 12.50
CA VAL A 310 -2.45 5.38 12.19
C VAL A 310 -3.72 4.61 12.54
N ALA A 311 -4.68 5.30 13.16
CA ALA A 311 -6.02 4.78 13.44
C ALA A 311 -7.10 5.57 12.68
N ASN A 312 -8.04 4.86 12.05
CA ASN A 312 -9.13 5.46 11.31
C ASN A 312 -10.43 5.45 12.13
N VAL A 313 -11.00 6.64 12.38
CA VAL A 313 -12.29 6.79 13.08
C VAL A 313 -13.36 7.29 12.10
N PRO A 314 -14.38 6.47 11.80
CA PRO A 314 -15.46 6.85 10.90
C PRO A 314 -16.46 7.75 11.62
N ILE A 315 -16.78 8.91 11.06
CA ILE A 315 -17.96 9.70 11.47
C ILE A 315 -19.14 9.23 10.61
N VAL A 316 -20.24 8.84 11.26
CA VAL A 316 -21.48 8.35 10.64
C VAL A 316 -22.66 8.83 11.49
N ILE A 317 -23.72 9.35 10.88
CA ILE A 317 -24.91 9.81 11.62
C ILE A 317 -25.52 8.67 12.45
N GLY A 318 -25.91 8.98 13.68
CA GLY A 318 -26.59 8.05 14.58
C GLY A 318 -25.70 6.93 15.15
N VAL A 319 -24.38 6.96 14.88
CA VAL A 319 -23.39 6.12 15.55
C VAL A 319 -22.53 7.02 16.44
N GLU A 320 -22.59 6.79 17.75
CA GLU A 320 -21.76 7.49 18.72
C GLU A 320 -20.27 7.20 18.45
N LEU A 321 -19.45 8.25 18.62
CA LEU A 321 -18.00 8.12 18.61
C LEU A 321 -17.55 7.48 19.92
N PRO A 322 -16.47 6.68 19.92
CA PRO A 322 -16.00 6.03 21.13
C PRO A 322 -15.39 7.07 22.07
N ASP A 323 -15.65 6.96 23.38
CA ASP A 323 -15.11 7.89 24.39
C ASP A 323 -13.58 7.98 24.32
N THR A 324 -12.92 6.86 24.00
CA THR A 324 -11.46 6.78 23.79
C THR A 324 -10.91 7.65 22.66
N LEU A 325 -11.76 8.25 21.81
CA LEU A 325 -11.36 9.30 20.85
C LEU A 325 -11.13 10.66 21.52
N PHE A 326 -11.88 10.95 22.58
CA PHE A 326 -11.80 12.21 23.32
C PHE A 326 -10.79 12.13 24.48
N GLU A 327 -10.46 10.91 24.92
CA GLU A 327 -9.42 10.64 25.92
C GLU A 327 -7.98 10.71 25.37
N VAL A 328 -7.78 10.53 24.06
CA VAL A 328 -6.43 10.65 23.46
C VAL A 328 -6.00 12.11 23.33
N GLU A 329 -4.68 12.34 23.38
CA GLU A 329 -4.07 13.66 23.13
C GLU A 329 -4.69 14.33 21.89
N PRO A 330 -5.40 15.47 22.02
CA PRO A 330 -6.11 16.10 20.91
C PRO A 330 -5.20 16.52 19.76
N GLU A 331 -3.90 16.70 20.04
CA GLU A 331 -2.88 17.02 19.06
C GLU A 331 -2.65 15.91 18.01
N LYS A 332 -3.01 14.66 18.32
CA LYS A 332 -2.88 13.48 17.45
C LYS A 332 -4.10 13.27 16.53
N VAL A 333 -5.21 13.97 16.76
CA VAL A 333 -6.46 13.79 16.02
C VAL A 333 -6.57 14.80 14.89
N PHE A 334 -6.85 14.30 13.67
CA PHE A 334 -6.99 15.08 12.45
C PHE A 334 -8.35 14.81 11.81
N GLY A 335 -9.17 15.85 11.70
CA GLY A 335 -10.42 15.81 10.97
C GLY A 335 -10.17 15.88 9.46
N LEU A 336 -10.88 15.06 8.67
CA LEU A 336 -10.86 15.09 7.21
C LEU A 336 -12.24 15.46 6.69
N THR A 337 -12.32 16.57 5.96
CA THR A 337 -13.53 17.06 5.28
C THR A 337 -13.33 17.08 3.76
N ILE A 338 -14.43 17.14 3.01
CA ILE A 338 -14.44 17.07 1.55
C ILE A 338 -15.66 17.82 1.01
N ASN A 339 -15.52 18.44 -0.17
CA ASN A 339 -16.61 19.07 -0.88
C ASN A 339 -17.77 18.07 -1.15
N PRO A 340 -19.04 18.44 -0.86
CA PRO A 340 -20.18 17.54 -0.98
C PRO A 340 -20.41 17.01 -2.40
N VAL A 341 -20.16 17.81 -3.45
CA VAL A 341 -20.36 17.43 -4.86
C VAL A 341 -19.34 16.38 -5.28
N VAL A 342 -18.08 16.55 -4.87
CA VAL A 342 -17.00 15.58 -5.11
C VAL A 342 -17.25 14.30 -4.33
N LEU A 343 -17.64 14.41 -3.05
CA LEU A 343 -18.00 13.27 -2.19
C LEU A 343 -19.15 12.44 -2.78
N HIS A 344 -20.23 13.08 -3.18
CA HIS A 344 -21.35 12.44 -3.88
C HIS A 344 -20.89 11.70 -5.14
N THR A 345 -20.04 12.33 -5.97
CA THR A 345 -19.52 11.72 -7.20
C THR A 345 -18.71 10.46 -6.90
N ILE A 346 -17.83 10.49 -5.90
CA ILE A 346 -17.05 9.32 -5.44
C ILE A 346 -17.97 8.21 -4.91
N ARG A 347 -19.03 8.56 -4.16
CA ARG A 347 -20.02 7.57 -3.66
C ARG A 347 -20.80 6.95 -4.80
N LYS A 348 -21.30 7.74 -5.75
CA LYS A 348 -22.03 7.27 -6.94
C LYS A 348 -21.18 6.33 -7.80
N ALA A 349 -19.90 6.65 -8.00
CA ALA A 349 -18.96 5.77 -8.71
C ALA A 349 -18.78 4.41 -7.99
N ARG A 350 -18.55 4.41 -6.67
CA ARG A 350 -18.40 3.16 -5.92
C ARG A 350 -19.73 2.39 -5.74
N ALA A 351 -20.87 3.07 -5.71
CA ALA A 351 -22.17 2.42 -5.62
C ALA A 351 -22.58 1.69 -6.92
N LYS A 352 -22.07 2.16 -8.07
CA LYS A 352 -22.09 1.43 -9.34
C LYS A 352 -21.19 0.19 -9.28
N SER A 353 -19.92 0.35 -8.89
CA SER A 353 -18.94 -0.75 -8.90
C SER A 353 -19.24 -1.90 -7.93
N LEU A 354 -20.05 -1.66 -6.89
CA LEU A 354 -20.45 -2.68 -5.91
C LEU A 354 -21.83 -3.30 -6.16
N GLY A 355 -22.54 -2.91 -7.21
CA GLY A 355 -23.82 -3.54 -7.57
C GLY A 355 -24.93 -3.42 -6.51
N PHE A 356 -24.91 -2.40 -5.64
CA PHE A 356 -25.95 -2.21 -4.62
C PHE A 356 -27.35 -2.07 -5.24
N CYS A 357 -28.37 -2.63 -4.59
CA CYS A 357 -29.78 -2.39 -4.91
C CYS A 357 -30.14 -0.90 -4.73
N GLU A 358 -31.15 -0.44 -5.46
CA GLU A 358 -31.48 0.99 -5.60
C GLU A 358 -31.83 1.68 -4.26
N GLU A 359 -32.51 0.98 -3.35
CA GLU A 359 -32.83 1.47 -2.00
C GLU A 359 -31.60 1.81 -1.14
N ILE A 360 -30.48 1.08 -1.32
CA ILE A 360 -29.22 1.35 -0.61
C ILE A 360 -28.41 2.45 -1.33
N ARG A 361 -28.59 2.58 -2.65
CA ARG A 361 -27.99 3.67 -3.44
C ARG A 361 -28.58 5.02 -3.06
N SER A 362 -29.89 5.08 -2.82
CA SER A 362 -30.64 6.26 -2.38
C SER A 362 -29.98 6.90 -1.15
N ASN A 363 -30.17 6.33 0.05
CA ASN A 363 -29.66 6.93 1.29
C ASN A 363 -28.13 7.16 1.30
N TYR A 364 -27.31 6.26 0.73
CA TYR A 364 -25.86 6.41 0.79
C TYR A 364 -25.30 7.52 -0.12
N SER A 365 -25.96 7.78 -1.25
CA SER A 365 -25.47 8.68 -2.29
C SER A 365 -26.44 9.79 -2.71
N GLU A 366 -27.53 10.02 -1.97
CA GLU A 366 -28.30 11.25 -2.06
C GLU A 366 -27.49 12.46 -1.57
N MET A 367 -27.61 13.59 -2.27
CA MET A 367 -26.90 14.83 -1.94
C MET A 367 -27.24 15.35 -0.55
N ASP A 368 -28.49 15.23 -0.10
CA ASP A 368 -28.94 15.77 1.18
C ASP A 368 -28.44 14.94 2.36
N HIS A 369 -28.37 13.61 2.22
CA HIS A 369 -27.70 12.76 3.20
C HIS A 369 -26.19 13.05 3.28
N VAL A 370 -25.54 13.28 2.13
CA VAL A 370 -24.13 13.67 2.07
C VAL A 370 -23.88 15.03 2.76
N ARG A 371 -24.76 16.01 2.57
CA ARG A 371 -24.71 17.31 3.29
C ARG A 371 -24.89 17.10 4.79
N ALA A 372 -25.93 16.37 5.21
CA ALA A 372 -26.20 16.10 6.61
C ALA A 372 -25.02 15.39 7.33
N GLU A 373 -24.36 14.43 6.67
CA GLU A 373 -23.17 13.77 7.25
C GLU A 373 -21.99 14.73 7.41
N LEU A 374 -21.77 15.64 6.44
CA LEU A 374 -20.71 16.64 6.51
C LEU A 374 -21.01 17.70 7.58
N GLU A 375 -22.25 18.15 7.72
CA GLU A 375 -22.69 19.06 8.80
C GLU A 375 -22.56 18.41 10.17
N PHE A 376 -22.92 17.13 10.31
CA PHE A 376 -22.75 16.36 11.54
C PHE A 376 -21.26 16.24 11.91
N ALA A 377 -20.39 15.92 10.95
CA ALA A 377 -18.95 15.94 11.16
C ALA A 377 -18.42 17.34 11.51
N GLY A 378 -18.92 18.39 10.85
CA GLY A 378 -18.58 19.78 11.15
C GLY A 378 -18.93 20.19 12.58
N LYS A 379 -20.08 19.75 13.11
CA LYS A 379 -20.47 19.96 14.51
C LYS A 379 -19.51 19.27 15.49
N ILE A 380 -19.11 18.03 15.22
CA ILE A 380 -18.12 17.30 16.02
C ILE A 380 -16.75 18.03 16.00
N PHE A 381 -16.31 18.51 14.83
CA PHE A 381 -15.06 19.26 14.73
C PHE A 381 -15.13 20.63 15.43
N ALA A 382 -16.26 21.33 15.36
CA ALA A 382 -16.48 22.59 16.06
C ALA A 382 -16.45 22.43 17.60
N GLN A 383 -16.91 21.28 18.12
CA GLN A 383 -16.79 20.92 19.54
C GLN A 383 -15.34 20.60 19.96
N ASN A 384 -14.44 20.32 19.00
CA ASN A 384 -13.07 19.88 19.25
C ASN A 384 -12.05 20.78 18.52
N PRO A 385 -11.93 22.07 18.89
CA PRO A 385 -11.14 23.07 18.15
C PRO A 385 -9.63 22.77 18.08
N ALA A 386 -9.11 21.86 18.89
CA ALA A 386 -7.73 21.40 18.82
C ALA A 386 -7.46 20.48 17.62
N TRP A 387 -8.48 19.88 16.99
CA TRP A 387 -8.33 18.95 15.87
C TRP A 387 -8.22 19.72 14.55
N PRO A 388 -7.12 19.63 13.77
CA PRO A 388 -7.04 20.27 12.47
C PRO A 388 -8.03 19.62 11.52
N VAL A 389 -8.88 20.43 10.88
CA VAL A 389 -9.78 19.96 9.82
C VAL A 389 -9.11 20.21 8.47
N ILE A 390 -8.71 19.13 7.82
CA ILE A 390 -8.03 19.15 6.53
C ILE A 390 -9.06 18.87 5.44
N GLU A 391 -9.25 19.82 4.52
CA GLU A 391 -10.01 19.57 3.30
C GLU A 391 -9.18 18.76 2.31
N VAL A 392 -9.73 17.61 1.87
CA VAL A 392 -9.08 16.66 0.94
C VAL A 392 -9.60 16.77 -0.51
N THR A 393 -10.44 17.75 -0.81
CA THR A 393 -11.03 17.97 -2.15
C THR A 393 -9.94 18.16 -3.19
N GLY A 394 -9.91 17.30 -4.21
CA GLY A 394 -8.97 17.40 -5.33
C GLY A 394 -7.50 17.08 -5.02
N LYS A 395 -7.14 16.85 -3.76
CA LYS A 395 -5.75 16.62 -3.33
C LYS A 395 -5.33 15.17 -3.50
N ALA A 396 -4.05 14.97 -3.79
CA ALA A 396 -3.40 13.67 -3.71
C ALA A 396 -3.26 13.19 -2.26
N ILE A 397 -3.01 11.89 -2.10
CA ILE A 397 -2.82 11.29 -0.77
C ILE A 397 -1.49 11.76 -0.16
N GLU A 398 -0.48 11.92 -1.00
CA GLU A 398 0.86 12.42 -0.74
C GLU A 398 0.81 13.85 -0.16
N GLU A 399 0.04 14.74 -0.78
CA GLU A 399 -0.16 16.13 -0.33
C GLU A 399 -0.88 16.19 1.01
N THR A 400 -1.96 15.41 1.14
CA THR A 400 -2.74 15.34 2.38
C THR A 400 -1.88 14.78 3.52
N ALA A 401 -1.05 13.77 3.25
CA ALA A 401 -0.08 13.22 4.20
C ALA A 401 0.99 14.27 4.59
N ALA A 402 1.50 15.06 3.66
CA ALA A 402 2.45 16.12 3.96
C ALA A 402 1.85 17.18 4.90
N VAL A 403 0.58 17.56 4.72
CA VAL A 403 -0.12 18.48 5.63
C VAL A 403 -0.29 17.87 7.03
N VAL A 404 -0.74 16.61 7.13
CA VAL A 404 -0.86 15.90 8.43
C VAL A 404 0.48 15.82 9.13
N LEU A 405 1.55 15.40 8.42
CA LEU A 405 2.88 15.23 9.01
C LEU A 405 3.50 16.55 9.44
N ARG A 406 3.34 17.64 8.67
CA ARG A 406 3.79 18.97 9.07
C ARG A 406 3.14 19.36 10.40
N LEU A 407 1.81 19.34 10.47
CA LEU A 407 1.06 19.70 11.69
C LEU A 407 1.41 18.78 12.89
N TYR A 408 1.63 17.49 12.65
CA TYR A 408 2.08 16.55 13.69
C TYR A 408 3.47 16.90 14.24
N HIS A 409 4.44 17.20 13.37
CA HIS A 409 5.80 17.55 13.79
C HIS A 409 5.90 18.92 14.45
N ASP A 410 5.19 19.92 13.92
CA ASP A 410 5.18 21.29 14.47
C ASP A 410 4.63 21.35 15.91
N ARG A 411 3.66 20.48 16.23
CA ARG A 411 3.11 20.29 17.58
C ARG A 411 4.11 19.60 18.51
N LYS A 412 4.65 18.47 18.05
CA LYS A 412 5.59 17.62 18.80
C LYS A 412 6.93 18.31 19.08
N HIS A 413 7.35 19.18 18.18
CA HIS A 413 8.60 19.93 18.24
C HIS A 413 8.30 21.41 18.04
N LYS A 414 8.04 22.12 19.15
CA LYS A 414 7.88 23.58 19.19
C LYS A 414 9.18 24.28 18.79
N CYS A 415 9.42 24.38 17.48
CA CYS A 415 10.56 25.05 16.88
C CYS A 415 10.14 26.43 16.35
N SER A 416 11.09 27.37 16.28
CA SER A 416 10.89 28.69 15.66
C SER A 416 10.55 28.62 14.17
N MET A 417 10.94 27.52 13.51
CA MET A 417 10.62 27.24 12.11
C MET A 417 9.95 25.85 12.01
N PRO A 418 8.72 25.74 11.49
CA PRO A 418 8.01 24.47 11.34
C PRO A 418 8.69 23.59 10.29
N ARG A 419 8.98 22.32 10.64
CA ARG A 419 9.71 21.38 9.75
C ARG A 419 9.58 19.92 10.19
N ILE A 420 9.56 19.03 9.20
CA ILE A 420 9.71 17.58 9.42
C ILE A 420 11.21 17.28 9.53
N SER A 421 11.65 16.78 10.68
CA SER A 421 13.06 16.46 10.95
C SER A 421 13.30 14.97 11.13
N LYS A 422 14.45 14.47 10.68
CA LYS A 422 14.86 13.07 10.85
C LYS A 422 16.37 13.01 11.12
N ARG A 423 16.77 12.14 12.06
CA ARG A 423 18.17 11.77 12.30
C ARG A 423 18.53 10.54 11.47
N TYR A 424 19.76 10.52 10.95
CA TYR A 424 20.37 9.40 10.23
C TYR A 424 21.55 8.85 11.04
#